data_AF-A0A922Y2T0-F1
#
_entry.id   AF-A0A922Y2T0-F1
#
_cell.length_a   1.000
_cell.length_b   1.000
_cell.length_c   1.000
_cell.angle_alpha   90.00
_cell.angle_beta   90.00
_cell.angle_gamma   90.00
#
_symmetry.space_group_name_H-M   'P 1'
#
loop_
_entity.id
_entity.type
_entity.pdbx_description
1 polymer ?
#
loop_
_entity_poly.entity_id
_entity_poly.type
_entity_poly.pdbx_seq_one_letter_code
_entity_poly.pdbx_strand_id
1 'polypeptide(L)'
;MTALNQAPETKATGEAAAIYDDLRYTLEAYRATNDERLAELETRMGGDVLTGEKLARLDDALDETRRRLDRLSLDRSRPALGASDERDPAVAEHKAAFASYVRHGEATGLKRLEAKALSAGSGPDGGYLAPSTVEGEILRRLATVSPIRSIATVRTISSGTYKKAFSTTGPASGWVAETAARPQTGTPTLAELSFPAMELYAMPAATQTLLDDAIV
;
A
#
# COMPACT_ATOMS: atom_id res chain seq x y z
N MET A 1 7.50 4.77 -36.60
CA MET A 1 6.72 4.47 -35.39
C MET A 1 7.68 4.41 -34.22
N THR A 2 7.79 5.52 -33.50
CA THR A 2 8.69 5.70 -32.37
C THR A 2 8.16 4.90 -31.19
N ALA A 3 8.85 3.83 -30.80
CA ALA A 3 8.49 3.04 -29.64
C ALA A 3 8.66 3.89 -28.37
N LEU A 4 7.55 4.15 -27.68
CA LEU A 4 7.54 4.74 -26.34
C LEU A 4 8.07 3.69 -25.36
N ASN A 5 9.39 3.65 -25.20
CA ASN A 5 10.10 2.93 -24.13
C ASN A 5 9.97 3.71 -22.81
N GLN A 6 8.75 3.95 -22.34
CA GLN A 6 8.57 4.42 -20.97
C GLN A 6 8.45 3.20 -20.06
N ALA A 7 9.60 2.76 -19.54
CA ALA A 7 9.64 1.91 -18.35
C ALA A 7 8.84 2.61 -17.22
N PRO A 8 8.23 1.87 -16.29
CA PRO A 8 7.54 2.49 -15.17
C PRO A 8 8.54 3.36 -14.41
N GLU A 9 8.41 4.69 -14.52
CA GLU A 9 9.19 5.63 -13.74
C GLU A 9 8.81 5.42 -12.26
N THR A 10 9.64 4.67 -11.55
CA THR A 10 9.57 4.58 -10.10
C THR A 10 10.00 5.93 -9.55
N LYS A 11 9.05 6.87 -9.38
CA LYS A 11 9.31 8.17 -8.74
C LYS A 11 9.97 8.05 -7.35
N ALA A 12 9.94 6.86 -6.75
CA ALA A 12 10.60 6.51 -5.49
C ALA A 12 12.15 6.61 -5.52
N THR A 13 12.80 6.67 -6.68
CA THR A 13 14.27 6.89 -6.75
C THR A 13 14.66 8.35 -6.55
N GLY A 14 13.78 9.31 -6.91
CA GLY A 14 14.07 10.74 -6.80
C GLY A 14 14.14 11.23 -5.36
N GLU A 15 13.25 10.77 -4.48
CA GLU A 15 13.20 11.20 -3.08
C GLU A 15 14.43 10.70 -2.30
N ALA A 16 14.86 9.46 -2.49
CA ALA A 16 16.08 8.95 -1.87
C ALA A 16 17.32 9.72 -2.35
N ALA A 17 17.45 9.96 -3.66
CA ALA A 17 18.57 10.71 -4.23
C ALA A 17 18.64 12.13 -3.62
N ALA A 18 17.50 12.82 -3.51
CA ALA A 18 17.43 14.14 -2.90
C ALA A 18 17.87 14.15 -1.43
N ILE A 19 17.48 13.14 -0.64
CA ILE A 19 17.90 13.05 0.77
C ILE A 19 19.42 12.77 0.88
N TYR A 20 19.99 11.94 -0.01
CA TYR A 20 21.44 11.72 -0.05
C TYR A 20 22.22 12.97 -0.48
N ASP A 21 21.69 13.78 -1.39
CA ASP A 21 22.28 15.06 -1.78
C ASP A 21 22.24 16.08 -0.64
N ASP A 22 21.12 16.17 0.08
CA ASP A 22 20.98 17.01 1.27
C ASP A 22 21.94 16.58 2.40
N LEU A 23 22.10 15.27 2.63
CA LEU A 23 23.09 14.75 3.58
C LEU A 23 24.52 15.11 3.17
N ARG A 24 24.88 14.99 1.89
CA ARG A 24 26.22 15.36 1.40
C ARG A 24 26.49 16.83 1.65
N TYR A 25 25.55 17.70 1.28
CA TYR A 25 25.68 19.14 1.45
C TYR A 25 25.82 19.55 2.92
N THR A 26 24.96 19.01 3.79
CA THR A 26 25.00 19.31 5.24
C THR A 26 26.29 18.82 5.90
N LEU A 27 26.81 17.66 5.49
CA LEU A 27 28.07 17.12 6.01
C LEU A 27 29.29 17.95 5.56
N GLU A 28 29.32 18.38 4.30
CA GLU A 28 30.37 19.28 3.80
C GLU A 28 30.34 20.62 4.54
N ALA A 29 29.16 21.20 4.75
CA ALA A 29 28.99 22.43 5.52
C ALA A 29 29.40 22.27 6.99
N TYR A 30 29.08 21.12 7.60
CA TYR A 30 29.48 20.77 8.96
C TYR A 30 31.01 20.69 9.07
N ARG A 31 31.66 19.97 8.15
CA ARG A 31 33.12 19.81 8.14
C ARG A 31 33.81 21.17 8.00
N ALA A 32 33.39 21.98 7.03
CA ALA A 32 33.97 23.31 6.82
C ALA A 32 33.82 24.21 8.06
N THR A 33 32.65 24.19 8.72
CA THR A 33 32.39 24.98 9.94
C THR A 33 33.18 24.43 11.15
N ASN A 34 33.39 23.11 11.21
CA ASN A 34 34.19 22.48 12.27
C ASN A 34 35.68 22.83 12.12
N ASP A 35 36.20 22.76 10.90
CA ASP A 35 37.58 23.14 10.57
C ASP A 35 37.84 24.63 10.90
N GLU A 36 36.87 25.51 10.57
CA GLU A 36 36.90 26.94 10.96
C GLU A 36 36.93 27.11 12.48
N ARG A 37 36.03 26.44 13.21
CA ARG A 37 36.00 26.48 14.67
C ARG A 37 37.32 26.00 15.29
N LEU A 38 37.93 24.96 14.73
CA LEU A 38 39.19 24.43 15.22
C LEU A 38 40.33 25.44 15.04
N ALA A 39 40.41 26.06 13.85
CA ALA A 39 41.38 27.12 13.60
C ALA A 39 41.18 28.35 14.51
N GLU A 40 39.94 28.70 14.83
CA GLU A 40 39.63 29.76 15.80
C GLU A 40 40.08 29.40 17.21
N LEU A 41 39.91 28.15 17.63
CA LEU A 41 40.37 27.67 18.95
C LEU A 41 41.90 27.62 19.06
N GLU A 42 42.60 27.37 17.95
CA GLU A 42 44.06 27.37 17.90
C GLU A 42 44.65 28.79 17.90
N THR A 43 43.98 29.74 17.24
CA THR A 43 44.48 31.11 17.07
C THR A 43 43.98 32.09 18.14
N ARG A 44 42.76 31.90 18.64
CA ARG A 44 42.19 32.65 19.77
C ARG A 44 42.03 31.69 20.95
N MET A 45 42.39 32.14 22.15
CA MET A 45 42.13 31.39 23.39
C MET A 45 40.61 31.40 23.76
N GLY A 46 39.76 31.01 22.81
CA GLY A 46 38.30 31.00 22.89
C GLY A 46 37.67 31.02 21.49
N GLY A 47 36.85 30.02 21.17
CA GLY A 47 36.15 29.93 19.87
C GLY A 47 35.01 30.94 19.76
N ASP A 48 34.65 31.33 18.54
CA ASP A 48 33.53 32.25 18.30
C ASP A 48 32.19 31.57 18.63
N VAL A 49 31.33 32.31 19.35
CA VAL A 49 29.98 31.88 19.73
C VAL A 49 29.13 31.66 18.47
N LEU A 50 29.28 32.51 17.45
CA LEU A 50 28.51 32.40 16.21
C LEU A 50 28.85 31.12 15.44
N THR A 51 30.13 30.76 15.35
CA THR A 51 30.60 29.50 14.74
C THR A 51 30.07 28.30 15.52
N GLY A 52 30.06 28.39 16.86
CA GLY A 52 29.47 27.37 17.74
C GLY A 52 27.97 27.17 17.51
N GLU A 53 27.19 28.25 17.42
CA GLU A 53 25.76 28.18 17.12
C GLU A 53 25.48 27.62 15.72
N LYS A 54 26.28 28.02 14.73
CA LYS A 54 26.18 27.50 13.36
C LYS A 54 26.44 25.98 13.33
N LEU A 55 27.43 25.51 14.07
CA LEU A 55 27.73 24.07 14.20
C LEU A 55 26.57 23.32 14.86
N ALA A 56 25.96 23.87 15.91
CA ALA A 56 24.79 23.27 16.56
C ALA A 56 23.59 23.14 15.62
N ARG A 57 23.30 24.18 14.82
CA ARG A 57 22.23 24.12 13.80
C ARG A 57 22.50 23.07 12.73
N LEU A 58 23.76 22.88 12.33
CA LEU A 58 24.15 21.87 11.35
C LEU A 58 24.05 20.44 11.94
N ASP A 59 24.33 20.27 13.24
CA ASP A 59 24.13 19.01 13.95
C ASP A 59 22.65 18.62 13.98
N ASP A 60 21.77 19.57 14.35
CA ASP A 60 20.31 19.37 14.31
C ASP A 60 19.80 19.00 12.90
N ALA A 61 20.35 19.65 11.86
CA ALA A 61 20.00 19.37 10.48
C ALA A 61 20.45 17.96 10.04
N LEU A 62 21.66 17.54 10.41
CA LEU A 62 22.16 16.17 10.15
C LEU A 62 21.28 15.12 10.82
N ASP A 63 20.87 15.37 12.06
CA ASP A 63 19.97 14.51 12.82
C ASP A 63 18.60 14.34 12.13
N GLU A 64 18.04 15.43 11.62
CA GLU A 64 16.77 15.40 10.88
C GLU A 64 16.90 14.64 9.56
N THR A 65 17.95 14.88 8.78
CA THR A 65 18.20 14.18 7.50
C THR A 65 18.43 12.67 7.74
N ARG A 66 19.12 12.30 8.82
CA ARG A 66 19.28 10.91 9.26
C ARG A 66 17.93 10.26 9.61
N ARG A 67 17.09 10.94 10.40
CA ARG A 67 15.74 10.42 10.75
C ARG A 67 14.87 10.21 9.52
N ARG A 68 15.00 11.05 8.49
CA ARG A 68 14.29 10.89 7.21
C ARG A 68 14.78 9.67 6.44
N LEU A 69 16.10 9.44 6.37
CA LEU A 69 16.68 8.23 5.77
C LEU A 69 16.25 6.94 6.49
N ASP A 70 16.24 6.96 7.82
CA ASP A 70 15.82 5.80 8.61
C ASP A 70 14.34 5.50 8.37
N ARG A 71 13.48 6.53 8.29
CA ARG A 71 12.06 6.38 7.95
C ARG A 71 11.87 5.76 6.56
N LEU A 72 12.59 6.25 5.55
CA LEU A 72 12.50 5.72 4.19
C LEU A 72 13.02 4.27 4.10
N SER A 73 14.10 3.97 4.81
CA SER A 73 14.66 2.62 4.92
C SER A 73 13.66 1.67 5.59
N LEU A 74 13.03 2.10 6.68
CA LEU A 74 12.00 1.33 7.37
C LEU A 74 10.75 1.14 6.51
N ASP A 75 10.32 2.15 5.76
CA ASP A 75 9.17 2.04 4.88
C ASP A 75 9.42 1.04 3.74
N ARG A 76 10.61 1.05 3.15
CA ARG A 76 11.04 0.06 2.15
C ARG A 76 11.24 -1.35 2.71
N SER A 77 11.67 -1.45 3.96
CA SER A 77 11.95 -2.75 4.62
C SER A 77 10.70 -3.43 5.16
N ARG A 78 9.54 -2.73 5.19
CA ARG A 78 8.29 -3.32 5.64
C ARG A 78 7.79 -4.31 4.60
N PRO A 79 7.65 -5.61 4.94
CA PRO A 79 6.92 -6.55 4.10
C PRO A 79 5.51 -6.01 3.88
N ALA A 80 5.02 -6.01 2.64
CA ALA A 80 3.68 -5.58 2.29
C ALA A 80 2.62 -6.57 2.82
N LEU A 81 2.45 -6.62 4.14
CA LEU A 81 1.34 -7.29 4.79
C LEU A 81 0.17 -6.32 4.82
N GLY A 82 -0.65 -6.37 3.76
CA GLY A 82 -1.93 -5.67 3.70
C GLY A 82 -1.82 -4.18 3.42
N ALA A 83 -1.61 -3.82 2.16
CA ALA A 83 -1.98 -2.50 1.66
C ALA A 83 -3.51 -2.40 1.56
N SER A 84 -4.19 -2.26 2.71
CA SER A 84 -5.48 -1.59 2.77
C SER A 84 -5.19 -0.13 3.10
N ASP A 85 -5.32 0.73 2.10
CA ASP A 85 -4.98 2.16 2.11
C ASP A 85 -5.94 3.02 2.95
N GLU A 86 -6.61 2.42 3.93
CA GLU A 86 -7.40 3.11 4.94
C GLU A 86 -6.89 2.66 6.30
N ARG A 87 -6.03 3.50 6.92
CA ARG A 87 -5.87 3.47 8.38
C ARG A 87 -7.18 3.97 8.95
N ASP A 88 -8.15 3.08 9.07
CA ASP A 88 -9.41 3.37 9.72
C ASP A 88 -9.07 3.95 11.11
N PRO A 89 -9.39 5.24 11.35
CA PRO A 89 -9.06 5.89 12.62
C PRO A 89 -9.64 5.13 13.82
N ALA A 90 -10.73 4.40 13.63
CA ALA A 90 -11.32 3.56 14.67
C ALA A 90 -10.41 2.39 15.09
N VAL A 91 -9.68 1.78 14.15
CA VAL A 91 -8.75 0.67 14.44
C VAL A 91 -7.50 1.18 15.16
N ALA A 92 -7.02 2.38 14.79
CA ALA A 92 -5.89 3.03 15.47
C ALA A 92 -6.25 3.45 16.90
N GLU A 93 -7.45 4.02 17.10
CA GLU A 93 -7.97 4.40 18.42
C GLU A 93 -8.20 3.17 19.32
N HIS A 94 -8.74 2.08 18.78
CA HIS A 94 -8.93 0.83 19.51
C HIS A 94 -7.60 0.22 19.97
N LYS A 95 -6.59 0.21 19.09
CA LYS A 95 -5.25 -0.28 19.42
C LYS A 95 -4.59 0.56 20.52
N ALA A 96 -4.77 1.88 20.51
CA ALA A 96 -4.24 2.78 21.53
C ALA A 96 -4.94 2.59 22.89
N ALA A 97 -6.27 2.47 22.90
CA ALA A 97 -7.05 2.21 24.11
C ALA A 97 -6.71 0.85 24.73
N PHE A 98 -6.55 -0.19 23.91
CA PHE A 98 -6.13 -1.51 24.37
C PHE A 98 -4.71 -1.49 24.97
N ALA A 99 -3.78 -0.75 24.36
CA ALA A 99 -2.43 -0.59 24.91
C ALA A 99 -2.42 0.15 26.26
N SER A 100 -3.32 1.13 26.48
CA SER A 100 -3.47 1.80 27.78
C SER A 100 -4.05 0.84 28.83
N TYR A 101 -5.05 0.03 28.46
CA TYR A 101 -5.62 -0.99 29.35
C TYR A 101 -4.57 -2.01 29.82
N VAL A 102 -3.75 -2.53 28.91
CA VAL A 102 -2.71 -3.53 29.25
C VAL A 102 -1.63 -2.94 30.15
N ARG A 103 -1.24 -1.67 29.93
CA ARG A 103 -0.15 -1.03 30.68
C ARG A 103 -0.60 -0.42 32.01
N HIS A 104 -1.81 0.13 32.07
CA HIS A 104 -2.27 0.96 33.19
C HIS A 104 -3.61 0.49 33.78
N GLY A 105 -4.21 -0.59 33.24
CA GLY A 105 -5.49 -1.13 33.71
C GLY A 105 -6.70 -0.27 33.33
N GLU A 106 -6.53 0.74 32.47
CA GLU A 106 -7.57 1.70 32.13
C GLU A 106 -8.59 1.12 31.14
N ALA A 107 -9.74 0.68 31.64
CA ALA A 107 -10.78 0.01 30.84
C ALA A 107 -11.83 0.96 30.22
N THR A 108 -11.86 2.22 30.62
CA THR A 108 -12.90 3.20 30.25
C THR A 108 -12.87 3.56 28.75
N GLY A 109 -11.67 3.75 28.18
CA GLY A 109 -11.49 4.02 26.75
C GLY A 109 -11.89 2.83 25.88
N LEU A 110 -11.54 1.62 26.30
CA LEU A 110 -11.83 0.38 25.59
C LEU A 110 -13.34 0.07 25.60
N LYS A 111 -13.99 0.12 26.76
CA LYS A 111 -15.45 -0.11 26.89
C LYS A 111 -16.29 0.86 26.06
N ARG A 112 -15.85 2.10 25.91
CA ARG A 112 -16.56 3.12 25.11
C ARG A 112 -16.50 2.82 23.61
N LEU A 113 -15.35 2.33 23.14
CA LEU A 113 -15.15 1.92 21.75
C LEU A 113 -15.90 0.61 21.46
N GLU A 114 -15.90 -0.34 22.39
CA GLU A 114 -16.68 -1.59 22.31
C GLU A 114 -18.19 -1.33 22.30
N ALA A 115 -18.70 -0.45 23.17
CA ALA A 115 -20.13 -0.08 23.18
C ALA A 115 -20.56 0.60 21.86
N LYS A 116 -19.68 1.40 21.25
CA LYS A 116 -19.94 2.03 19.96
C LYS A 116 -19.92 1.02 18.80
N ALA A 117 -19.06 0.00 18.88
CA ALA A 117 -19.05 -1.12 17.93
C ALA A 117 -20.31 -2.01 18.07
N LEU A 118 -20.78 -2.26 19.30
CA LEU A 118 -22.01 -3.02 19.58
C LEU A 118 -23.29 -2.28 19.19
N SER A 119 -23.27 -0.95 19.18
CA SER A 119 -24.45 -0.12 18.86
C SER A 119 -24.70 0.04 17.35
N ALA A 120 -23.82 -0.47 16.47
CA ALA A 120 -23.99 -0.36 15.02
C ALA A 120 -24.85 -1.50 14.40
N GLY A 121 -25.34 -2.46 15.20
CA GLY A 121 -26.05 -3.63 14.64
C GLY A 121 -27.03 -4.36 15.56
N SER A 122 -27.51 -3.77 16.66
CA SER A 122 -28.44 -4.46 17.56
C SER A 122 -29.90 -4.05 17.34
N GLY A 123 -30.50 -4.61 16.29
CA GLY A 123 -31.93 -4.93 16.27
C GLY A 123 -32.15 -6.39 16.69
N PRO A 124 -33.30 -6.77 17.25
CA PRO A 124 -33.56 -8.13 17.73
C PRO A 124 -33.61 -9.22 16.64
N ASP A 125 -33.43 -8.87 15.36
CA ASP A 125 -33.63 -9.76 14.21
C ASP A 125 -32.43 -9.87 13.24
N GLY A 126 -31.20 -9.47 13.59
CA GLY A 126 -30.13 -9.63 12.59
C GLY A 126 -28.70 -9.29 12.97
N GLY A 127 -27.89 -10.33 13.08
CA GLY A 127 -26.57 -10.35 12.44
C GLY A 127 -25.39 -9.98 13.32
N TYR A 128 -24.89 -10.95 14.11
CA TYR A 128 -23.50 -10.92 14.53
C TYR A 128 -22.62 -11.02 13.27
N LEU A 129 -22.04 -9.89 12.85
CA LEU A 129 -21.01 -9.88 11.83
C LEU A 129 -19.78 -10.61 12.38
N ALA A 130 -19.31 -11.63 11.67
CA ALA A 130 -18.05 -12.28 12.02
C ALA A 130 -16.95 -11.21 12.07
N PRO A 131 -16.04 -11.24 13.07
CA PRO A 131 -14.91 -10.33 13.11
C PRO A 131 -14.14 -10.40 11.79
N SER A 132 -13.70 -9.26 11.26
CA SER A 132 -13.01 -9.16 9.96
C SER A 132 -11.78 -10.08 9.83
N THR A 133 -11.17 -10.46 10.95
CA THR A 133 -10.08 -11.44 11.02
C THR A 133 -10.53 -12.85 10.64
N VAL A 134 -11.72 -13.28 11.06
CA VAL A 134 -12.30 -14.59 10.74
C VAL A 134 -12.75 -14.63 9.28
N GLU A 135 -13.38 -13.56 8.81
CA GLU A 135 -13.75 -13.40 7.40
C GLU A 135 -12.52 -13.50 6.48
N GLY A 136 -11.42 -12.81 6.83
CA GLY A 136 -10.16 -12.88 6.09
C GLY A 136 -9.56 -14.29 6.00
N GLU A 137 -9.62 -15.06 7.10
CA GLU A 137 -9.16 -16.46 7.12
C GLU A 137 -10.04 -17.39 6.27
N ILE A 138 -11.37 -17.19 6.28
CA ILE A 138 -12.30 -17.94 5.43
C ILE A 138 -12.00 -17.66 3.96
N LEU A 139 -11.86 -16.39 3.58
CA LEU A 139 -11.54 -15.99 2.21
C LEU A 139 -10.16 -16.51 1.77
N ARG A 140 -9.16 -16.50 2.65
CA ARG A 140 -7.83 -17.08 2.39
C ARG A 140 -7.91 -18.57 2.08
N ARG A 141 -8.65 -19.33 2.90
CA ARG A 141 -8.83 -20.79 2.70
C ARG A 141 -9.65 -21.10 1.46
N LEU A 142 -10.69 -20.33 1.18
CA LEU A 142 -11.50 -20.48 -0.03
C LEU A 142 -10.67 -20.27 -1.30
N ALA A 143 -9.72 -19.34 -1.28
CA ALA A 143 -8.78 -19.14 -2.38
C ALA A 143 -7.87 -20.36 -2.62
N THR A 144 -7.53 -21.13 -1.58
CA THR A 144 -6.78 -22.39 -1.70
C THR A 144 -7.63 -23.52 -2.30
N VAL A 145 -8.94 -23.51 -2.09
CA VAL A 145 -9.88 -24.56 -2.55
C VAL A 145 -10.19 -24.47 -4.04
N SER A 146 -9.90 -23.36 -4.72
CA SER A 146 -10.18 -23.19 -6.16
C SER A 146 -8.90 -23.12 -7.01
N PRO A 147 -8.35 -24.28 -7.45
CA PRO A 147 -7.18 -24.35 -8.35
C PRO A 147 -7.33 -23.57 -9.66
N ILE A 148 -8.56 -23.36 -10.13
CA ILE A 148 -8.83 -22.61 -11.36
C ILE A 148 -8.62 -21.10 -11.14
N ARG A 149 -8.93 -20.59 -9.94
CA ARG A 149 -8.84 -19.14 -9.66
C ARG A 149 -7.41 -18.62 -9.72
N SER A 150 -6.42 -19.45 -9.37
CA SER A 150 -5.00 -19.06 -9.40
C SER A 150 -4.42 -18.95 -10.81
N ILE A 151 -5.03 -19.63 -11.80
CA ILE A 151 -4.58 -19.61 -13.20
C ILE A 151 -5.47 -18.73 -14.10
N ALA A 152 -6.59 -18.23 -13.56
CA ALA A 152 -7.55 -17.39 -14.28
C ALA A 152 -7.36 -15.90 -13.96
N THR A 153 -7.71 -15.03 -14.91
CA THR A 153 -7.76 -13.58 -14.67
C THR A 153 -9.08 -13.20 -14.00
N VAL A 154 -9.03 -12.73 -12.76
CA VAL A 154 -10.21 -12.24 -12.01
C VAL A 154 -10.42 -10.75 -12.31
N ARG A 155 -11.65 -10.36 -12.66
CA ARG A 155 -12.01 -8.95 -12.91
C ARG A 155 -13.27 -8.57 -12.14
N THR A 156 -13.23 -7.41 -11.51
CA THR A 156 -14.41 -6.77 -10.91
C THR A 156 -15.23 -6.10 -12.00
N ILE A 157 -16.55 -6.33 -12.00
CA ILE A 157 -17.48 -5.74 -12.96
C ILE A 157 -18.63 -5.05 -12.21
N SER A 158 -19.18 -3.98 -12.79
CA SER A 158 -20.31 -3.23 -12.23
C SER A 158 -21.65 -3.55 -12.91
N SER A 159 -21.64 -4.39 -13.95
CA SER A 159 -22.81 -4.81 -14.72
C SER A 159 -23.01 -6.32 -14.65
N GLY A 160 -24.24 -6.80 -14.81
CA GLY A 160 -24.58 -8.24 -14.76
C GLY A 160 -24.00 -9.10 -15.89
N THR A 161 -23.36 -8.49 -16.90
CA THR A 161 -22.66 -9.20 -17.98
C THR A 161 -21.35 -8.50 -18.30
N TYR A 162 -20.30 -9.28 -18.52
CA TYR A 162 -19.04 -8.82 -19.09
C TYR A 162 -18.92 -9.26 -20.54
N LYS A 163 -18.66 -8.33 -21.46
CA LYS A 163 -18.46 -8.60 -22.88
C LYS A 163 -17.02 -8.33 -23.27
N LYS A 164 -16.40 -9.27 -23.98
CA LYS A 164 -15.04 -9.12 -24.52
C LYS A 164 -15.05 -9.43 -26.01
N ALA A 165 -14.65 -8.44 -26.82
CA ALA A 165 -14.37 -8.69 -28.23
C ALA A 165 -13.11 -9.55 -28.35
N PHE A 166 -13.21 -10.63 -29.11
CA PHE A 166 -12.11 -11.55 -29.38
C PHE A 166 -11.99 -11.75 -30.88
N SER A 167 -10.76 -11.66 -31.39
CA SER A 167 -10.48 -11.93 -32.79
C SER A 167 -10.24 -13.43 -32.97
N THR A 168 -11.10 -14.08 -33.75
CA THR A 168 -11.00 -15.54 -34.01
C THR A 168 -9.83 -15.89 -34.93
N THR A 169 -9.39 -14.92 -35.75
CA THR A 169 -8.33 -15.07 -36.75
C THR A 169 -7.37 -13.90 -36.69
N GLY A 170 -6.08 -14.14 -36.85
CA GLY A 170 -5.10 -13.06 -36.96
C GLY A 170 -5.30 -12.17 -38.20
N PRO A 171 -4.66 -10.99 -38.24
CA PRO A 171 -4.69 -10.14 -39.43
C PRO A 171 -4.05 -10.87 -40.61
N ALA A 172 -4.70 -10.81 -41.78
CA ALA A 172 -4.15 -11.41 -42.98
C ALA A 172 -2.89 -10.65 -43.45
N SER A 173 -1.81 -11.38 -43.72
CA SER A 173 -0.56 -10.86 -44.27
C SER A 173 -0.15 -11.65 -45.51
N GLY A 174 0.60 -11.00 -46.41
CA GLY A 174 1.05 -11.59 -47.65
C GLY A 174 2.24 -10.83 -48.23
N TRP A 175 3.04 -11.53 -49.03
CA TRP A 175 4.17 -10.96 -49.74
C TRP A 175 3.71 -10.35 -51.06
N VAL A 176 4.27 -9.19 -51.43
CA VAL A 176 3.95 -8.51 -52.69
C VAL A 176 5.26 -8.25 -53.44
N ALA A 177 5.25 -8.47 -54.76
CA ALA A 177 6.39 -8.19 -55.64
C ALA A 177 6.62 -6.67 -55.80
N GLU A 178 7.83 -6.28 -56.20
CA GLU A 178 8.30 -4.88 -56.23
C GLU A 178 7.37 -3.92 -56.98
N THR A 179 6.84 -4.35 -58.12
CA THR A 179 5.98 -3.56 -59.01
C THR A 179 4.49 -3.93 -58.92
N ALA A 180 4.11 -4.86 -58.05
CA ALA A 180 2.73 -5.30 -57.94
C ALA A 180 1.88 -4.38 -57.05
N ALA A 181 0.59 -4.25 -57.40
CA ALA A 181 -0.38 -3.53 -56.59
C ALA A 181 -0.52 -4.19 -55.22
N ARG A 182 -0.70 -3.38 -54.17
CA ARG A 182 -0.93 -3.84 -52.79
C ARG A 182 -2.43 -3.76 -52.45
N PRO A 183 -3.22 -4.83 -52.69
CA PRO A 183 -4.62 -4.84 -52.31
C PRO A 183 -4.77 -4.84 -50.78
N GLN A 184 -5.90 -4.33 -50.29
CA GLN A 184 -6.24 -4.36 -48.87
C GLN A 184 -6.35 -5.82 -48.38
N THR A 185 -5.70 -6.13 -47.27
CA THR A 185 -5.79 -7.47 -46.66
C THR A 185 -7.11 -7.64 -45.91
N GLY A 186 -7.58 -8.89 -45.82
CA GLY A 186 -8.81 -9.20 -45.10
C GLY A 186 -8.75 -8.75 -43.64
N THR A 187 -9.79 -8.06 -43.18
CA THR A 187 -9.92 -7.64 -41.79
C THR A 187 -10.31 -8.82 -40.91
N PRO A 188 -9.74 -8.94 -39.69
CA PRO A 188 -10.12 -10.00 -38.79
C PRO A 188 -11.58 -9.81 -38.32
N THR A 189 -12.34 -10.90 -38.30
CA THR A 189 -13.68 -10.88 -37.70
C THR A 189 -13.55 -10.89 -36.17
N LEU A 190 -14.34 -10.04 -35.51
CA LEU A 190 -14.43 -9.99 -34.06
C LEU A 190 -15.66 -10.77 -33.62
N ALA A 191 -15.46 -11.78 -32.78
CA ALA A 191 -16.51 -12.47 -32.06
C ALA A 191 -16.70 -11.83 -30.68
N GLU A 192 -17.95 -11.76 -30.21
CA GLU A 192 -18.27 -11.31 -28.85
C GLU A 192 -18.27 -12.51 -27.90
N LEU A 193 -17.41 -12.50 -26.89
CA LEU A 193 -17.50 -13.41 -25.75
C LEU A 193 -18.33 -12.75 -24.66
N SER A 194 -19.42 -13.39 -24.26
CA SER A 194 -20.33 -12.91 -23.21
C SER A 194 -20.21 -13.77 -21.96
N PHE A 195 -19.97 -13.13 -20.82
CA PHE A 195 -19.82 -13.75 -19.51
C PHE A 195 -20.89 -13.20 -18.56
N PRO A 196 -22.02 -13.91 -18.36
CA PRO A 196 -23.05 -13.49 -17.41
C PRO A 196 -22.55 -13.69 -15.97
N ALA A 197 -22.71 -12.67 -15.14
CA ALA A 197 -22.47 -12.79 -13.70
C ALA A 197 -23.76 -13.25 -13.02
N MET A 198 -23.67 -14.39 -12.34
CA MET A 198 -24.76 -14.95 -11.55
C MET A 198 -24.46 -14.78 -10.06
N GLU A 199 -25.51 -14.61 -9.27
CA GLU A 199 -25.42 -14.55 -7.82
C GLU A 199 -25.28 -15.97 -7.26
N LEU A 200 -24.31 -16.15 -6.35
CA LEU A 200 -24.14 -17.38 -5.59
C LEU A 200 -24.66 -17.15 -4.17
N TYR A 201 -25.74 -17.83 -3.80
CA TYR A 201 -26.38 -17.70 -2.50
C TYR A 201 -26.16 -18.95 -1.64
N ALA A 202 -25.92 -18.75 -0.34
CA ALA A 202 -25.90 -19.81 0.66
C ALA A 202 -26.58 -19.33 1.95
N MET A 203 -27.46 -20.18 2.51
CA MET A 203 -28.14 -19.95 3.79
C MET A 203 -27.86 -21.11 4.76
N PRO A 204 -26.65 -21.19 5.33
CA PRO A 204 -26.35 -22.18 6.33
C PRO A 204 -27.08 -21.85 7.63
N ALA A 205 -27.87 -22.78 8.16
CA ALA A 205 -28.49 -22.64 9.47
C ALA A 205 -27.48 -22.98 10.58
N ALA A 206 -27.42 -22.14 11.61
CA ALA A 206 -26.66 -22.39 12.84
C ALA A 206 -27.60 -22.31 14.04
N THR A 207 -27.38 -23.14 15.04
CA THR A 207 -28.15 -23.10 16.30
C THR A 207 -27.61 -21.97 17.19
N GLN A 208 -28.48 -21.39 18.02
CA GLN A 208 -28.09 -20.30 18.93
C GLN A 208 -26.94 -20.73 19.85
N THR A 209 -26.98 -21.95 20.38
CA THR A 209 -25.91 -22.51 21.23
C THR A 209 -24.55 -22.54 20.54
N LEU A 210 -24.50 -22.84 19.23
CA LEU A 210 -23.25 -22.83 18.46
C LEU A 210 -22.69 -21.41 18.30
N LEU A 211 -23.55 -20.41 18.17
CA LEU A 211 -23.15 -19.01 18.07
C LEU A 211 -22.62 -18.49 19.41
N ASP A 212 -23.26 -18.89 20.51
CA ASP A 212 -22.87 -18.48 21.85
C ASP A 212 -21.51 -19.10 22.26
N ASP A 213 -21.23 -20.35 21.86
CA ASP A 213 -19.97 -21.05 22.17
C ASP A 213 -18.76 -20.54 21.35
N ALA A 214 -19.00 -19.93 20.18
CA ALA A 214 -17.94 -19.46 19.28
C ALA A 214 -17.26 -18.14 19.74
N ILE A 215 -17.72 -17.54 20.84
CA ILE A 215 -17.29 -16.21 21.33
C ILE A 215 -16.20 -16.29 22.42
N VAL A 216 -15.70 -17.48 22.77
CA VAL A 216 -14.63 -17.65 23.79
C VAL A 216 -13.22 -17.48 23.20
#